data_AF-A0A434LVN8-F1
#
_entry.id   AF-A0A434LVN8-F1
#
_cell.length_a   1.000
_cell.length_b   1.000
_cell.length_c   1.000
_cell.angle_alpha   90.00
_cell.angle_beta   90.00
_cell.angle_gamma   90.00
#
_symmetry.space_group_name_H-M   'P 1'
#
loop_
_entity.id
_entity.type
_entity.pdbx_description
1 polymer ?
#
loop_
_entity_poly.entity_id
_entity_poly.type
_entity_poly.pdbx_seq_one_letter_code
_entity_poly.pdbx_strand_id
1 'polypeptide(L)' 'FRLTGFFFTRHVYEPRGIEAPAARAGFLAALRKHHAADKEIGVETAAGEIIT' A
#
# COMPACT_ATOMS: atom_id res chain seq x y z
N PHE A 1 -9.25 -13.24 -8.31
CA PHE A 1 -9.19 -11.79 -8.64
C PHE A 1 -8.34 -11.07 -7.60
N ARG A 2 -7.43 -10.16 -7.99
CA ARG A 2 -6.64 -9.34 -7.03
C ARG A 2 -7.37 -8.02 -6.75
N LEU A 3 -7.53 -7.65 -5.49
CA LEU A 3 -8.21 -6.43 -5.05
C LEU A 3 -7.33 -5.17 -5.22
N THR A 4 -6.96 -4.87 -6.46
CA THR A 4 -6.18 -3.68 -6.81
C THR A 4 -7.10 -2.50 -7.14
N GLY A 5 -6.52 -1.30 -7.27
CA GLY A 5 -7.26 -0.13 -7.75
C GLY A 5 -7.98 -0.36 -9.08
N PHE A 6 -7.37 -1.14 -9.99
CA PHE A 6 -7.99 -1.51 -11.27
C PHE A 6 -9.27 -2.35 -11.08
N PHE A 7 -9.25 -3.33 -10.16
CA PHE A 7 -10.42 -4.15 -9.88
C PHE A 7 -11.58 -3.30 -9.35
N PHE A 8 -11.31 -2.45 -8.36
CA PHE A 8 -12.33 -1.55 -7.79
C PHE A 8 -12.88 -0.57 -8.83
N THR A 9 -12.03 0.00 -9.68
CA THR A 9 -12.48 0.94 -10.72
C THR A 9 -13.48 0.28 -11.66
N ARG A 10 -13.07 -0.82 -12.31
CA ARG A 10 -13.86 -1.49 -13.36
C ARG A 10 -15.07 -2.27 -12.84
N HIS A 11 -15.01 -2.80 -11.61
CA HIS A 11 -16.04 -3.73 -11.13
C HIS A 11 -16.86 -3.18 -9.95
N VAL A 12 -16.40 -2.11 -9.30
CA VAL A 12 -17.08 -1.53 -8.13
C VAL A 12 -17.58 -0.12 -8.43
N TYR A 13 -16.68 0.80 -8.76
CA TYR A 13 -16.95 2.23 -8.87
C TYR A 13 -17.69 2.60 -10.17
N GLU A 14 -17.09 2.28 -11.33
CA GLU A 14 -17.68 2.59 -12.63
C GLU A 14 -19.06 1.97 -12.84
N PRO A 15 -19.30 0.67 -12.54
CA PRO A 15 -20.63 0.07 -12.72
C PRO A 15 -21.72 0.65 -11.81
N ARG A 16 -21.32 1.35 -10.73
CA ARG A 16 -22.24 1.99 -9.79
C ARG A 16 -22.34 3.51 -10.01
N GLY A 17 -21.60 4.06 -10.97
CA GLY A 17 -21.58 5.50 -11.22
C GLY A 17 -21.08 6.33 -10.03
N ILE A 18 -20.19 5.76 -9.21
CA ILE A 18 -19.64 6.43 -8.04
C ILE A 18 -18.14 6.67 -8.22
N GLU A 19 -17.65 7.77 -7.68
CA GLU A 19 -16.22 8.07 -7.63
C GLU A 19 -15.51 7.26 -6.53
N ALA A 20 -14.19 7.13 -6.67
CA ALA A 20 -13.39 6.50 -5.62
C ALA A 20 -13.41 7.35 -4.34
N PRO A 21 -13.64 6.76 -3.15
CA PRO A 21 -13.68 7.51 -1.89
C PRO A 21 -12.36 8.24 -1.60
N ALA A 22 -12.42 9.52 -1.23
CA ALA A 22 -11.24 10.34 -0.92
C ALA A 22 -10.37 9.74 0.20
N ALA A 23 -11.00 9.08 1.19
CA ALA A 23 -10.31 8.39 2.29
C ALA A 23 -9.28 7.35 1.81
N ARG A 24 -9.49 6.77 0.61
CA ARG A 24 -8.57 5.78 0.02
C ARG A 24 -7.19 6.39 -0.24
N ALA A 25 -7.11 7.64 -0.69
CA ALA A 25 -5.83 8.29 -0.97
C ALA A 25 -5.02 8.46 0.33
N GLY A 26 -5.67 8.90 1.41
CA GLY A 26 -5.06 9.01 2.74
C GLY A 26 -4.58 7.66 3.28
N PHE A 27 -5.40 6.63 3.16
CA PHE A 27 -5.04 5.27 3.59
C PHE A 27 -3.80 4.74 2.85
N LEU A 28 -3.76 4.88 1.51
CA LEU A 28 -2.59 4.45 0.73
C LEU A 28 -1.32 5.23 1.09
N ALA A 29 -1.44 6.52 1.43
CA ALA A 29 -0.32 7.31 1.90
C ALA A 29 0.20 6.81 3.26
N ALA A 30 -0.70 6.47 4.19
CA ALA A 30 -0.34 5.92 5.49
C ALA A 30 0.35 4.54 5.35
N LEU A 31 -0.18 3.66 4.50
CA LEU A 31 0.46 2.36 4.22
C LEU A 31 1.85 2.50 3.62
N ARG A 32 2.04 3.44 2.68
CA ARG A 32 3.38 3.70 2.13
C ARG A 32 4.37 4.12 3.21
N LYS A 33 3.94 4.98 4.15
CA LYS A 33 4.78 5.39 5.28
C LYS A 33 5.10 4.23 6.22
N HIS A 34 4.10 3.42 6.57
CA HIS A 34 4.28 2.24 7.41
C HIS A 34 5.31 1.27 6.82
N HIS A 35 5.14 0.90 5.55
CA HIS A 35 6.07 -0.03 4.90
C HIS A 35 7.45 0.56 4.60
N ALA A 36 7.56 1.89 4.47
CA ALA A 36 8.85 2.55 4.38
C ALA A 36 9.59 2.47 5.72
N ALA A 37 8.90 2.67 6.84
CA ALA A 37 9.47 2.47 8.17
C ALA A 37 9.93 1.02 8.36
N ASP A 38 9.09 0.03 8.02
CA ASP A 38 9.47 -1.40 8.08
C ASP A 38 10.72 -1.73 7.25
N LYS A 39 10.91 -1.03 6.12
CA LYS A 39 12.08 -1.21 5.26
C LYS A 39 13.36 -0.69 5.93
N GLU A 40 13.30 0.41 6.67
CA GLU A 40 14.47 0.95 7.39
C GLU A 40 14.92 -0.01 8.50
N ILE A 41 13.98 -0.55 9.27
CA ILE A 41 14.27 -1.56 10.32
C ILE A 41 14.76 -2.88 9.73
N GLY A 42 14.23 -3.30 8.58
CA GLY A 42 14.70 -4.48 7.86
C GLY A 42 16.09 -4.32 7.26
N VAL A 43 16.47 -3.11 6.83
CA VAL A 43 17.81 -2.79 6.31
C VAL A 43 18.84 -2.74 7.43
N GLU A 44 18.49 -2.18 8.60
CA GLU A 44 19.30 -2.23 9.83
C GLU A 44 19.56 -3.68 10.26
N THR A 45 18.53 -4.51 10.29
CA THR A 45 18.63 -5.92 10.71
C THR A 45 19.50 -6.73 9.74
N ALA A 46 19.41 -6.47 8.43
CA ALA A 46 20.23 -7.16 7.42
C ALA A 46 21.72 -6.74 7.42
N ALA A 47 22.05 -5.55 7.93
CA ALA A 47 23.43 -5.08 8.03
C ALA A 47 24.19 -5.67 9.25
N GLY A 48 23.46 -6.14 10.27
CA GLY A 48 24.02 -6.71 11.50
C GLY A 48 24.52 -8.16 11.40
N GLU A 49 24.23 -8.87 10.31
CA GLU A 49 24.53 -10.32 10.18
C GLU A 49 25.84 -10.60 9.41
N ILE A 50 26.53 -9.57 8.89
CA ILE A 50 27.74 -9.74 8.07
C ILE A 50 29.05 -9.72 8.90
N ILE A 51 28.97 -9.46 10.21
CA ILE A 51 30.15 -9.43 11.11
C ILE A 51 30.06 -10.56 12.14
N THR A 52 30.28 -11.80 11.72
CA THR A 52 30.83 -12.90 12.54
C THR A 52 31.55 -13.87 11.62
#